data_AF-A0A7S1S6I5-F1
#
_entry.id   AF-A0A7S1S6I5-F1
#
_cell.length_a   1.000
_cell.length_b   1.000
_cell.length_c   1.000
_cell.angle_alpha   90.00
_cell.angle_beta   90.00
_cell.angle_gamma   90.00
#
_symmetry.space_group_name_H-M   'P 1'
#
loop_
_entity.id
_entity.type
_entity.pdbx_description
1 polymer ?
#
loop_
_entity_poly.entity_id
_entity_poly.type
_entity_poly.pdbx_seq_one_letter_code
_entity_poly.pdbx_strand_id
1 'polypeptide(L)'
;YWEVVAHSKVTSDHFIHHTLAVGQPDGNMTMHENRGGNYQLDPRKGMKGGNNVTVPTLSVMDALRAANISKVDVVRIDWDGLEEVILKQVASLPNEMRPQVIFAQIPSFHEW
;
A
#
# COMPACT_ATOMS: atom_id res chain seq x y z
N TYR A 1 -3.45 -16.25 4.76
CA TYR A 1 -2.07 -16.44 5.26
C TYR A 1 -1.21 -15.35 4.65
N TRP A 2 -0.85 -14.33 5.43
CA TRP A 2 -0.11 -13.14 4.99
C TRP A 2 1.41 -13.30 5.17
N GLU A 3 1.93 -14.49 4.81
CA GLU A 3 3.37 -14.77 4.79
C GLU A 3 3.77 -15.12 3.35
N VAL A 4 3.75 -14.12 2.47
CA VAL A 4 4.71 -14.10 1.38
C VAL A 4 5.80 -13.14 1.82
N VAL A 5 6.69 -13.69 2.65
CA VAL A 5 7.97 -13.11 3.00
C VAL A 5 8.67 -12.81 1.68
N ALA A 6 8.76 -11.53 1.33
CA ALA A 6 9.64 -11.08 0.26
C ALA A 6 11.03 -11.64 0.55
N HIS A 7 11.67 -12.26 -0.45
CA HIS A 7 13.07 -12.67 -0.40
C HIS A 7 14.02 -11.46 -0.38
N SER A 8 13.73 -10.48 0.47
CA SER A 8 14.63 -9.41 0.87
C SER A 8 15.55 -10.00 1.94
N LYS A 9 16.73 -10.50 1.55
CA LYS A 9 17.82 -10.71 2.52
C LYS A 9 18.29 -9.32 2.96
N VAL A 10 17.65 -8.79 4.00
CA VAL A 10 18.14 -7.60 4.70
C VAL A 10 19.21 -8.08 5.68
N THR A 11 20.45 -7.63 5.48
CA THR A 11 21.61 -8.02 6.28
C THR A 11 21.90 -7.00 7.40
N SER A 12 20.88 -6.37 7.97
CA SER A 12 21.10 -5.43 9.08
C SER A 12 20.04 -5.54 10.17
N ASP A 13 20.45 -5.21 11.38
CA ASP A 13 19.67 -5.26 12.63
C ASP A 13 18.53 -4.24 12.71
N HIS A 14 18.20 -3.58 11.60
CA HIS A 14 17.39 -2.35 11.55
C HIS A 14 16.15 -2.47 10.67
N PHE A 15 15.72 -3.69 10.35
CA PHE A 15 14.45 -3.90 9.64
C PHE A 15 13.27 -3.83 10.62
N ILE A 16 12.43 -2.81 10.45
CA ILE A 16 11.18 -2.67 11.19
C ILE A 16 10.03 -2.90 10.22
N HIS A 17 9.17 -3.86 10.53
CA HIS A 17 7.98 -4.17 9.74
C HIS A 17 6.74 -3.59 10.40
N HIS A 18 5.94 -2.87 9.63
CA HIS A 18 4.64 -2.34 10.06
C HIS A 18 3.54 -2.91 9.16
N THR A 19 2.46 -3.40 9.77
CA THR A 19 1.27 -3.86 9.05
C THR A 19 0.20 -2.78 9.16
N LEU A 20 0.10 -1.94 8.12
CA LEU A 20 -0.84 -0.82 8.04
C LEU A 20 -1.58 -0.86 6.70
N ALA A 21 -2.86 -0.51 6.71
CA ALA A 21 -3.61 -0.27 5.49
C ALA A 21 -3.52 1.23 5.14
N VAL A 22 -2.87 1.57 4.03
CA VAL A 22 -2.77 2.97 3.56
C VAL A 22 -3.58 3.09 2.29
N GLY A 23 -4.39 4.13 2.18
CA GLY A 23 -5.36 4.28 1.11
C GLY A 23 -5.88 5.70 1.04
N GLN A 24 -7.17 5.89 0.77
CA GLN A 24 -7.75 7.23 0.88
C GLN A 24 -7.77 7.70 2.35
N PRO A 25 -7.54 8.99 2.62
CA PRO A 25 -7.70 9.54 3.97
C PRO A 25 -9.09 9.23 4.53
N ASP A 26 -9.15 8.69 5.74
CA ASP A 26 -10.38 8.30 6.44
C ASP A 26 -11.29 7.34 5.64
N GLY A 27 -10.70 6.62 4.69
CA GLY A 27 -11.38 5.67 3.84
C GLY A 27 -11.46 4.27 4.43
N ASN A 28 -12.14 3.40 3.69
CA ASN A 28 -12.07 1.96 3.88
C ASN A 28 -11.51 1.33 2.60
N MET A 29 -10.70 0.30 2.78
CA MET A 29 -10.23 -0.57 1.70
C MET A 29 -10.94 -1.91 1.82
N THR A 30 -11.56 -2.35 0.72
CA THR A 30 -12.19 -3.67 0.66
C THR A 30 -11.36 -4.58 -0.21
N MET A 31 -11.03 -5.74 0.32
CA MET A 31 -10.38 -6.81 -0.40
C MET A 31 -11.39 -7.94 -0.64
N HIS A 32 -11.36 -8.49 -1.85
CA HIS A 32 -12.28 -9.50 -2.33
C HIS A 32 -11.56 -10.84 -2.43
N GLU A 33 -12.14 -11.89 -1.84
CA GLU A 33 -11.64 -13.25 -1.97
C GLU A 33 -11.77 -13.73 -3.42
N ASN A 34 -10.67 -14.23 -3.99
CA ASN A 34 -10.64 -14.85 -5.30
C ASN A 34 -10.78 -16.38 -5.20
N ARG A 35 -10.93 -17.05 -6.34
CA ARG A 35 -11.11 -18.52 -6.39
C ARG A 35 -9.96 -19.33 -5.78
N GLY A 36 -8.80 -18.73 -5.55
CA GLY A 36 -7.64 -19.37 -4.91
C GLY A 36 -7.56 -19.14 -3.40
N GLY A 37 -8.57 -18.53 -2.77
CA GLY A 37 -8.56 -18.19 -1.35
C GLY A 37 -7.62 -17.02 -1.02
N ASN A 38 -7.17 -16.26 -2.02
CA ASN A 38 -6.38 -15.05 -1.85
C ASN A 38 -7.27 -13.81 -1.92
N TYR A 39 -6.84 -12.72 -1.32
CA TYR A 39 -7.56 -11.46 -1.31
C TYR A 39 -6.95 -10.48 -2.32
N GLN A 40 -7.81 -9.77 -3.08
CA GLN A 40 -7.39 -8.78 -4.08
C GLN A 40 -8.25 -7.52 -4.00
N LEU A 41 -7.70 -6.38 -4.44
CA LEU A 41 -8.41 -5.10 -4.41
C LEU A 41 -9.38 -4.93 -5.59
N ASP A 42 -9.13 -5.56 -6.74
CA ASP A 42 -10.05 -5.47 -7.89
C ASP A 42 -11.28 -6.36 -7.66
N PRO A 43 -12.49 -5.78 -7.49
CA PRO A 43 -13.72 -6.55 -7.26
C PRO A 43 -14.06 -7.48 -8.43
N ARG A 44 -13.60 -7.18 -9.66
CA ARG A 44 -13.85 -8.01 -10.84
C ARG A 44 -13.05 -9.32 -10.81
N LYS A 45 -11.95 -9.34 -10.06
CA LYS A 45 -11.13 -10.55 -9.84
C LYS A 45 -11.64 -11.37 -8.65
N GLY A 46 -12.57 -10.82 -7.86
CA GLY A 46 -13.26 -11.51 -6.77
C GLY A 46 -14.15 -12.65 -7.27
N MET A 47 -14.29 -13.70 -6.46
CA MET A 47 -15.21 -14.78 -6.79
C MET A 47 -16.65 -14.41 -6.40
N LYS A 48 -17.60 -14.74 -7.28
CA LYS A 48 -19.03 -14.54 -6.98
C LYS A 48 -19.43 -15.35 -5.75
N GLY A 49 -19.94 -14.67 -4.72
CA GLY A 49 -20.30 -15.27 -3.42
C GLY A 49 -19.11 -15.48 -2.47
N GLY A 50 -17.91 -15.00 -2.82
CA GLY A 50 -16.74 -15.02 -1.93
C GLY A 50 -16.84 -14.01 -0.79
N ASN A 51 -15.98 -14.16 0.21
CA ASN A 51 -15.93 -13.25 1.34
C ASN A 51 -15.24 -11.93 0.96
N ASN A 52 -15.65 -10.86 1.63
CA ASN A 52 -14.98 -9.57 1.56
C ASN A 52 -14.41 -9.24 2.94
N VAL A 53 -13.23 -8.63 2.95
CA VAL A 53 -12.62 -8.06 4.16
C VAL A 53 -12.48 -6.57 3.94
N THR A 54 -13.10 -5.77 4.79
CA THR A 54 -13.00 -4.32 4.76
C THR A 54 -12.20 -3.84 5.96
N VAL A 55 -11.18 -3.03 5.71
CA VAL A 55 -10.31 -2.46 6.74
C VAL A 55 -10.27 -0.93 6.61
N PRO A 56 -10.22 -0.19 7.74
CA PRO A 56 -10.01 1.25 7.68
C PRO A 56 -8.62 1.57 7.13
N THR A 57 -8.52 2.61 6.32
CA THR A 57 -7.26 3.07 5.75
C THR A 57 -6.76 4.33 6.43
N LEU A 58 -5.44 4.41 6.56
CA LEU A 58 -4.72 5.61 6.97
C LEU A 58 -4.32 6.43 5.73
N SER A 59 -4.16 7.73 5.94
CA SER A 59 -3.39 8.57 5.02
C SER A 59 -1.91 8.21 5.09
N VAL A 60 -1.12 8.59 4.08
CA VAL A 60 0.35 8.43 4.13
C VAL A 60 0.96 9.11 5.35
N MET A 61 0.50 10.32 5.69
CA MET A 61 1.00 11.07 6.84
C MET A 61 0.72 10.36 8.16
N ASP A 62 -0.49 9.82 8.34
CA ASP A 62 -0.86 9.12 9.57
C ASP A 62 -0.19 7.75 9.66
N ALA A 63 0.06 7.09 8.52
CA ALA A 63 0.85 5.87 8.48
C ALA A 63 2.30 6.13 8.93
N LEU A 64 2.93 7.22 8.46
CA LEU A 64 4.28 7.61 8.91
C LEU A 64 4.32 7.92 10.40
N ARG A 65 3.32 8.64 10.92
CA ARG A 65 3.19 8.93 12.36
C ARG A 65 3.01 7.65 13.18
N ALA A 66 2.12 6.75 12.76
CA ALA A 66 1.86 5.48 13.43
C ALA A 66 3.11 4.59 13.45
N ALA A 67 3.93 4.65 12.40
CA ALA A 67 5.21 3.97 12.31
C ALA A 67 6.37 4.70 13.04
N ASN A 68 6.11 5.87 13.64
CA ASN A 68 7.12 6.75 14.23
C ASN A 68 8.26 7.11 13.25
N ILE A 69 7.91 7.35 11.99
CA ILE A 69 8.82 7.73 10.92
C ILE A 69 8.73 9.24 10.72
N SER A 70 9.83 9.95 11.05
CA SER A 70 9.91 11.40 10.92
C SER A 70 10.38 11.88 9.55
N LYS A 71 11.04 11.02 8.78
CA LYS A 71 11.56 11.32 7.44
C LYS A 71 11.65 10.06 6.59
N VAL A 72 11.36 10.19 5.30
CA VAL A 72 11.55 9.14 4.30
C VAL A 72 12.47 9.69 3.21
N ASP A 73 13.58 9.01 2.92
CA ASP A 73 14.47 9.40 1.82
C ASP A 73 14.04 8.76 0.49
N VAL A 74 13.59 7.51 0.56
CA VAL A 74 13.22 6.69 -0.60
C VAL A 74 11.89 6.00 -0.34
N VAL A 75 10.97 6.08 -1.30
CA VAL A 75 9.71 5.33 -1.30
C VAL A 75 9.68 4.37 -2.48
N ARG A 76 9.26 3.13 -2.24
CA ARG A 76 8.82 2.20 -3.27
C ARG A 76 7.32 1.95 -3.10
N ILE A 77 6.55 2.13 -4.17
CA ILE A 77 5.11 1.89 -4.25
C ILE A 77 4.88 0.80 -5.29
N ASP A 78 4.25 -0.28 -4.85
CA ASP A 78 3.92 -1.45 -5.66
C ASP A 78 2.56 -1.93 -5.16
N TRP A 79 1.48 -1.32 -5.66
CA TRP A 79 0.18 -1.41 -5.00
C TRP A 79 -1.01 -1.34 -5.97
N ASP A 80 -1.41 -2.52 -6.47
CA ASP A 80 -2.42 -2.70 -7.53
C ASP A 80 -3.62 -1.74 -7.43
N GLY A 81 -3.58 -0.67 -8.23
CA GLY A 81 -4.70 0.26 -8.45
C GLY A 81 -4.80 1.42 -7.47
N LEU A 82 -3.84 1.60 -6.56
CA LEU A 82 -3.81 2.72 -5.60
C LEU A 82 -2.58 3.61 -5.74
N GLU A 83 -1.67 3.33 -6.69
CA GLU A 83 -0.40 4.04 -6.81
C GLU A 83 -0.57 5.54 -6.98
N GLU A 84 -1.51 5.97 -7.84
CA GLU A 84 -1.78 7.40 -8.07
C GLU A 84 -2.29 8.11 -6.80
N VAL A 85 -3.17 7.44 -6.05
CA VAL A 85 -3.74 7.98 -4.80
C VAL A 85 -2.64 8.17 -3.76
N ILE A 86 -1.74 7.19 -3.63
CA ILE A 86 -0.60 7.27 -2.71
C ILE A 86 0.40 8.33 -3.18
N LEU A 87 0.70 8.41 -4.47
CA LEU A 87 1.60 9.42 -5.03
C LEU A 87 1.12 10.84 -4.76
N LYS A 88 -0.19 11.11 -4.92
CA LYS A 88 -0.76 12.42 -4.59
C LYS A 88 -0.58 12.77 -3.12
N GLN A 89 -0.78 11.82 -2.21
CA GLN A 89 -0.56 12.03 -0.78
C GLN A 89 0.91 12.26 -0.45
N VAL A 90 1.83 11.52 -1.07
CA VAL A 90 3.27 11.73 -0.92
C VAL A 90 3.68 13.12 -1.40
N ALA A 91 3.13 13.58 -2.52
CA ALA A 91 3.38 14.93 -3.04
C ALA A 91 2.86 16.04 -2.11
N SER A 92 1.80 15.76 -1.34
CA SER A 92 1.24 16.68 -0.34
C SER A 92 1.95 16.67 1.01
N LEU A 93 2.95 15.80 1.23
CA LEU A 93 3.74 15.82 2.47
C LEU A 93 4.53 17.14 2.60
N PRO A 94 4.78 17.59 3.85
CA PRO A 94 5.73 18.66 4.13
C PRO A 94 7.08 18.39 3.46
N ASN A 95 7.76 19.44 3.00
CA ASN A 95 9.00 19.30 2.22
C ASN A 95 10.08 18.50 2.97
N GLU A 96 10.15 18.65 4.30
CA GLU A 96 11.08 17.96 5.19
C GLU A 96 10.78 16.45 5.33
N MET A 97 9.55 16.02 5.05
CA MET A 97 9.13 14.62 5.09
C MET A 97 9.00 13.99 3.69
N ARG A 98 9.02 14.81 2.63
CA ARG A 98 8.84 14.34 1.27
C ARG A 98 10.06 13.54 0.81
N PRO A 99 9.86 12.33 0.26
CA PRO A 99 10.96 11.54 -0.27
C PRO A 99 11.64 12.21 -1.44
N GLN A 100 12.96 12.05 -1.52
CA GLN A 100 13.77 12.56 -2.62
C GLN A 100 13.65 11.66 -3.85
N VAL A 101 13.42 10.36 -3.64
CA VAL A 101 13.33 9.36 -4.70
C VAL A 101 12.07 8.51 -4.49
N ILE A 102 11.29 8.35 -5.56
CA ILE A 102 10.09 7.53 -5.58
C ILE A 102 10.19 6.53 -6.73
N PHE A 103 10.03 5.24 -6.41
CA PHE A 103 9.85 4.17 -7.38
C PHE A 103 8.39 3.72 -7.30
N ALA A 104 7.59 4.04 -8.32
CA ALA A 104 6.20 3.62 -8.38
C ALA A 104 5.95 2.83 -9.66
N GLN A 105 5.35 1.65 -9.53
CA GLN A 105 4.86 0.90 -10.67
C GLN A 105 3.45 1.35 -10.99
N ILE A 106 3.31 2.34 -11.88
CA ILE A 106 1.99 2.76 -12.34
C ILE A 106 1.59 1.83 -13.49
N PRO A 107 0.55 0.99 -13.35
CA PRO A 107 0.09 0.16 -14.45
C PRO A 107 -0.21 1.06 -15.66
N SER A 108 0.36 0.74 -16.81
CA SER A 108 0.01 1.45 -18.03
C SER A 108 -1.47 1.22 -18.31
N PHE A 109 -2.23 2.30 -18.42
CA PHE A 109 -3.57 2.26 -19.00
C PHE A 109 -3.44 1.84 -20.47
N HIS A 110 -3.32 0.54 -20.73
CA HIS A 110 -3.72 -0.01 -22.01
C HIS A 110 -5.18 -0.42 -21.89
N GLU A 111 -5.99 0.39 -22.56
CA GLU A 111 -7.40 0.25 -22.88
C GLU A 111 -7.78 -1.21 -23.16
N TRP A 112 -8.88 -1.65 -22.57
CA TRP A 112 -9.71 -2.74 -23.07
C TRP A 112 -11.15 -2.23 -23.15
#